data_AF-A0A422Q984-F1
#
_entry.id   AF-A0A422Q984-F1
#
_cell.length_a   1.000
_cell.length_b   1.000
_cell.length_c   1.000
_cell.angle_alpha   90.00
_cell.angle_beta   90.00
_cell.angle_gamma   90.00
#
_symmetry.space_group_name_H-M   'P 1'
#
loop_
_entity.id
_entity.type
_entity.pdbx_description
1 polymer ?
#
loop_
_entity_poly.entity_id
_entity_poly.type
_entity_poly.pdbx_seq_one_letter_code
_entity_poly.pdbx_strand_id
1 'polypeptide(L)'
;MSDHHHQQQQQQQQQRTAAAVATTMATCSKAEAAAEDNFAAMRHAAMSMFKQRTKDLTMVSALTAEAEEVEKLNCQVQSTIGRLQEQKAVLEARIESEERRVKEREEHLREVHVMLAQMKEDQGIFAGVRRSSERVAAMLHQFVAQYTSKDGDVVRLLERCHGQTQGRAPNDWRTATNDLRRRQSVLEEHIKHIEKHQALPAGFEDMLLEWSHGVWRQQPECATALHVCEQLLCHDASSAIRGLIPPSSVCDDAEREEACCEAYATACIREIDALVSLGESVEGEGEKVGLCCAVVPRERVEAVRSRWSSVCRARVSLREAAAASSDLSAGLEEQLALLQLLSERVGILDAQIADAHSNLQQDSIAIRRETAMHESLLSAWQKALQTASVHMQCSATYRSSVAAKEGEVARQEAALTAKTTEMETQWMTLHTRATNLYTTLLVEKQQMAEALLRLKAATDEQTAQESRLGALREACSVVEGNLRQDCDEMDRCALSSASKASQRMLSEPAALGAGNDNDDDDDDDDDAEEDPTLAPSINDLLEQLLQCQTQRKGGNTGEGDAGIPENAVLAALVASTGLDADLLWRAAGSLAGLQREVDHEVAAHLRWRQETDEELLALTAE
;
A
#
# COMPACT_ATOMS: atom_id res chain seq x y z
N MET A 1 -19.74 111.20 -50.94
CA MET A 1 -18.78 112.02 -51.71
C MET A 1 -18.16 111.08 -52.74
N SER A 2 -18.87 110.73 -53.81
CA SER A 2 -19.26 111.56 -54.96
C SER A 2 -18.06 111.99 -55.81
N ASP A 3 -18.05 111.39 -57.00
CA ASP A 3 -17.67 111.98 -58.29
C ASP A 3 -16.21 112.37 -58.52
N HIS A 4 -15.51 111.57 -59.33
CA HIS A 4 -15.11 112.04 -60.66
C HIS A 4 -14.57 110.89 -61.50
N HIS A 5 -15.50 110.29 -62.22
CA HIS A 5 -15.24 109.48 -63.39
C HIS A 5 -15.40 110.41 -64.61
N HIS A 6 -14.52 110.24 -65.60
CA HIS A 6 -14.64 110.76 -66.96
C HIS A 6 -14.22 112.22 -67.20
N GLN A 7 -12.93 112.43 -67.40
CA GLN A 7 -12.50 113.17 -68.59
C GLN A 7 -11.10 112.76 -69.03
N GLN A 8 -11.01 112.44 -70.32
CA GLN A 8 -9.80 112.37 -71.16
C GLN A 8 -8.81 111.23 -70.82
N GLN A 9 -8.89 110.02 -71.38
CA GLN A 9 -9.52 109.53 -72.60
C GLN A 9 -9.26 110.38 -73.86
N GLN A 10 -8.03 110.88 -74.08
CA GLN A 10 -7.63 111.34 -75.42
C GLN A 10 -6.13 111.53 -75.71
N GLN A 11 -5.22 110.78 -75.05
CA GLN A 11 -3.83 110.64 -75.53
C GLN A 11 -3.40 109.17 -75.58
N GLN A 12 -4.34 108.32 -76.00
CA GLN A 12 -4.22 106.86 -75.95
C GLN A 12 -4.15 106.20 -77.34
N GLN A 13 -3.65 106.89 -78.38
CA GLN A 13 -3.83 106.40 -79.75
C GLN A 13 -2.68 106.61 -80.76
N GLN A 14 -1.48 107.04 -80.36
CA GLN A 14 -0.34 107.13 -81.32
C GLN A 14 0.99 106.52 -80.85
N GLN A 15 1.06 105.90 -79.66
CA GLN A 15 2.21 105.07 -79.26
C GLN A 15 1.86 103.57 -79.12
N ARG A 16 0.62 103.17 -79.44
CA ARG A 16 0.12 101.79 -79.32
C ARG A 16 0.49 100.86 -80.48
N THR A 17 1.08 101.36 -81.57
CA THR A 17 1.29 100.57 -82.79
C THR A 17 2.71 99.99 -82.94
N ALA A 18 3.69 100.46 -82.16
CA ALA A 18 5.05 99.88 -82.13
C ALA A 18 5.22 98.80 -81.03
N ALA A 19 4.38 98.80 -79.99
CA ALA A 19 4.39 97.78 -78.93
C ALA A 19 3.59 96.52 -79.29
N ALA A 20 2.69 96.57 -80.29
CA ALA A 20 1.82 95.45 -80.63
C ALA A 20 2.51 94.32 -81.40
N VAL A 21 3.58 94.61 -82.17
CA VAL A 21 4.29 93.61 -83.01
C VAL A 21 5.40 92.88 -82.24
N ALA A 22 6.01 93.51 -81.23
CA ALA A 22 6.94 92.84 -80.31
C ALA A 22 6.22 92.01 -79.23
N THR A 23 4.95 92.32 -78.93
CA THR A 23 4.16 91.60 -77.92
C THR A 23 3.54 90.32 -78.49
N THR A 24 3.18 90.26 -79.77
CA THR A 24 2.56 89.06 -80.38
C THR A 24 3.52 87.89 -80.59
N MET A 25 4.80 88.13 -80.90
CA MET A 25 5.80 87.05 -80.94
C MET A 25 6.25 86.61 -79.53
N ALA A 26 6.25 87.52 -78.55
CA ALA A 26 6.49 87.18 -77.15
C ALA A 26 5.31 86.46 -76.47
N THR A 27 4.07 86.68 -76.92
CA THR A 27 2.90 85.93 -76.43
C THR A 27 2.73 84.57 -77.09
N CYS A 28 3.20 84.37 -78.33
CA CYS A 28 3.18 83.04 -78.97
C CYS A 28 4.23 82.11 -78.33
N SER A 29 5.44 82.63 -78.07
CA SER A 29 6.48 81.93 -77.30
C SER A 29 6.09 81.69 -75.83
N LYS A 30 5.38 82.63 -75.17
CA LYS A 30 4.85 82.43 -73.81
C LYS A 30 3.64 81.49 -73.76
N ALA A 31 2.85 81.38 -74.81
CA ALA A 31 1.73 80.45 -74.89
C ALA A 31 2.19 79.01 -75.15
N GLU A 32 3.24 78.82 -75.96
CA GLU A 32 3.92 77.53 -76.13
C GLU A 32 4.66 77.12 -74.86
N ALA A 33 5.40 78.05 -74.21
CA ALA A 33 6.03 77.79 -72.91
C ALA A 33 5.00 77.49 -71.80
N ALA A 34 3.86 78.20 -71.76
CA ALA A 34 2.78 77.92 -70.81
C ALA A 34 2.06 76.60 -71.11
N ALA A 35 1.95 76.18 -72.38
CA ALA A 35 1.43 74.87 -72.74
C ALA A 35 2.39 73.76 -72.28
N GLU A 36 3.69 73.95 -72.47
CA GLU A 36 4.72 73.00 -72.05
C GLU A 36 4.81 72.90 -70.51
N ASP A 37 4.68 74.02 -69.79
CA ASP A 37 4.55 74.06 -68.33
C ASP A 37 3.25 73.40 -67.84
N ASN A 38 2.13 73.55 -68.56
CA ASN A 38 0.88 72.86 -68.25
C ASN A 38 0.99 71.34 -68.49
N PHE A 39 1.67 70.92 -69.55
CA PHE A 39 1.97 69.50 -69.79
C PHE A 39 2.95 68.95 -68.75
N ALA A 40 3.91 69.74 -68.28
CA ALA A 40 4.80 69.36 -67.19
C ALA A 40 4.03 69.24 -65.87
N ALA A 41 3.14 70.19 -65.55
CA ALA A 41 2.27 70.14 -64.38
C ALA A 41 1.31 68.94 -64.42
N MET A 42 0.70 68.65 -65.57
CA MET A 42 -0.13 67.45 -65.76
C MET A 42 0.68 66.16 -65.62
N ARG A 43 1.90 66.10 -66.18
CA ARG A 43 2.81 64.96 -65.98
C ARG A 43 3.18 64.80 -64.50
N HIS A 44 3.48 65.88 -63.79
CA HIS A 44 3.77 65.85 -62.36
C HIS A 44 2.54 65.44 -61.52
N ALA A 45 1.34 65.91 -61.85
CA ALA A 45 0.10 65.53 -61.19
C ALA A 45 -0.23 64.05 -61.45
N ALA A 46 -0.12 63.58 -62.68
CA ALA A 46 -0.29 62.17 -63.04
C ALA A 46 0.73 61.28 -62.32
N MET A 47 2.00 61.68 -62.28
CA MET A 47 3.04 60.99 -61.52
C MET A 47 2.78 60.99 -60.01
N SER A 48 2.26 62.10 -59.46
CA SER A 48 1.92 62.19 -58.04
C SER A 48 0.73 61.30 -57.70
N MET A 49 -0.32 61.29 -58.54
CA MET A 49 -1.46 60.39 -58.39
C MET A 49 -1.05 58.93 -58.55
N PHE A 50 -0.16 58.63 -59.50
CA PHE A 50 0.39 57.29 -59.68
C PHE A 50 1.17 56.85 -58.43
N LYS A 51 2.10 57.67 -57.93
CA LYS A 51 2.84 57.41 -56.69
C LYS A 51 1.92 57.22 -55.49
N GLN A 52 0.89 58.05 -55.35
CA GLN A 52 -0.09 57.93 -54.28
C GLN A 52 -0.89 56.63 -54.41
N ARG A 53 -1.36 56.30 -55.62
CA ARG A 53 -2.10 55.06 -55.88
C ARG A 53 -1.23 53.82 -55.64
N THR A 54 0.06 53.86 -55.99
CA THR A 54 1.00 52.79 -55.67
C THR A 54 1.16 52.64 -54.16
N LYS A 55 1.32 53.75 -53.43
CA LYS A 55 1.41 53.74 -51.96
C LYS A 55 0.15 53.16 -51.32
N ASP A 56 -1.03 53.59 -51.77
CA ASP A 56 -2.30 53.11 -51.27
C ASP A 56 -2.50 51.62 -51.59
N LEU A 57 -2.08 51.16 -52.77
CA LEU A 57 -2.09 49.74 -53.13
C LEU A 57 -1.17 48.92 -52.24
N THR A 58 0.06 49.38 -51.98
CA THR A 58 0.99 48.70 -51.06
C THR A 58 0.45 48.63 -49.64
N MET A 59 -0.19 49.71 -49.17
CA MET A 59 -0.84 49.72 -47.86
C MET A 59 -2.02 48.75 -47.81
N VAL A 60 -2.86 48.69 -48.85
CA VAL A 60 -3.94 47.70 -48.94
C VAL A 60 -3.37 46.28 -48.92
N SER A 61 -2.29 46.01 -49.66
CA SER A 61 -1.62 44.71 -49.65
C SER A 61 -1.06 44.34 -48.26
N ALA A 62 -0.52 45.31 -47.53
CA ALA A 62 -0.06 45.09 -46.14
C ALA A 62 -1.24 44.79 -45.20
N LEU A 63 -2.33 45.57 -45.29
CA LEU A 63 -3.54 45.35 -44.49
C LEU A 63 -4.22 44.02 -44.82
N THR A 64 -4.19 43.58 -46.09
CA THR A 64 -4.70 42.24 -46.46
C THR A 64 -3.83 41.13 -45.87
N ALA A 65 -2.50 41.29 -45.85
CA ALA A 65 -1.59 40.32 -45.25
C ALA A 65 -1.79 40.24 -43.72
N GLU A 66 -1.96 41.38 -43.04
CA GLU A 66 -2.29 41.41 -41.60
C GLU A 66 -3.67 40.78 -41.32
N ALA A 67 -4.67 41.02 -42.18
CA ALA A 67 -5.98 40.39 -42.03
C ALA A 67 -5.92 38.87 -42.17
N GLU A 68 -5.14 38.35 -43.13
CA GLU A 68 -4.87 36.91 -43.27
C GLU A 68 -4.14 36.32 -42.06
N GLU A 69 -3.21 37.07 -41.46
CA GLU A 69 -2.52 36.65 -40.23
C GLU A 69 -3.49 36.57 -39.04
N VAL A 70 -4.37 37.57 -38.88
CA VAL A 70 -5.42 37.56 -37.84
C VAL A 70 -6.38 36.40 -38.06
N GLU A 71 -6.77 36.09 -39.30
CA GLU A 71 -7.64 34.96 -39.60
C GLU A 71 -6.96 33.61 -39.28
N LYS A 72 -5.67 33.45 -39.59
CA LYS A 72 -4.88 32.27 -39.19
C LYS A 72 -4.81 32.12 -37.67
N LEU A 73 -4.54 33.21 -36.95
CA LEU A 73 -4.53 33.21 -35.48
C LEU A 73 -5.92 32.86 -34.91
N ASN A 74 -7.00 33.38 -35.50
CA ASN A 74 -8.36 33.04 -35.07
C ASN A 74 -8.67 31.55 -35.28
N CYS A 75 -8.30 30.99 -36.44
CA CYS A 75 -8.41 29.54 -36.69
C CYS A 75 -7.62 28.72 -35.67
N GLN A 76 -6.40 29.16 -35.32
CA GLN A 76 -5.58 28.50 -34.29
C GLN A 76 -6.23 28.58 -32.90
N VAL A 77 -6.80 29.73 -32.53
CA VAL A 77 -7.54 29.91 -31.27
C VAL A 77 -8.78 29.03 -31.24
N GLN A 78 -9.55 28.94 -32.33
CA GLN A 78 -10.72 28.07 -32.39
C GLN A 78 -10.35 26.59 -32.28
N SER A 79 -9.26 26.17 -32.93
CA SER A 79 -8.74 24.80 -32.81
C SER A 79 -8.30 24.48 -31.38
N THR A 80 -7.60 25.40 -30.71
CA THR A 80 -7.19 25.22 -29.31
C THR A 80 -8.38 25.20 -28.35
N ILE A 81 -9.40 26.05 -28.56
CA ILE A 81 -10.65 26.01 -27.80
C ILE A 81 -11.34 24.66 -27.97
N GLY A 82 -11.46 24.15 -29.21
CA GLY A 82 -12.03 22.83 -29.48
C GLY A 82 -11.30 21.72 -28.74
N ARG A 83 -9.95 21.72 -28.81
CA ARG A 83 -9.12 20.75 -28.08
C ARG A 83 -9.30 20.83 -26.56
N LEU A 84 -9.40 22.03 -26.00
CA LEU A 84 -9.66 22.21 -24.56
C LEU A 84 -11.05 21.74 -24.15
N GLN A 85 -12.06 21.93 -24.99
CA GLN A 85 -13.42 21.41 -24.75
C GLN A 85 -13.46 19.88 -24.78
N GLU A 86 -12.75 19.25 -25.72
CA GLU A 86 -12.60 17.79 -25.76
C GLU A 86 -11.87 17.26 -24.52
N GLN A 87 -10.74 17.88 -24.14
CA GLN A 87 -10.01 17.50 -22.92
C GLN A 87 -10.89 17.66 -21.67
N LYS A 88 -11.68 18.75 -21.59
CA LYS A 88 -12.63 18.96 -20.51
C LYS A 88 -13.65 17.82 -20.44
N ALA A 89 -14.27 17.45 -21.56
CA ALA A 89 -15.27 16.36 -21.60
C ALA A 89 -14.66 15.01 -21.17
N VAL A 90 -13.42 14.72 -21.58
CA VAL A 90 -12.70 13.51 -21.16
C VAL A 90 -12.43 13.52 -19.65
N LEU A 91 -12.03 14.66 -19.09
CA LEU A 91 -11.81 14.80 -17.65
C LEU A 91 -13.11 14.68 -16.85
N GLU A 92 -14.21 15.28 -17.31
CA GLU A 92 -15.54 15.15 -16.68
C GLU A 92 -16.00 13.68 -16.65
N ALA A 93 -15.89 12.97 -17.78
CA ALA A 93 -16.21 11.54 -17.83
C ALA A 93 -15.33 10.70 -16.88
N ARG A 94 -14.05 11.06 -16.74
CA ARG A 94 -13.13 10.39 -15.81
C ARG A 94 -13.49 10.67 -14.35
N ILE A 95 -13.88 11.90 -14.02
CA ILE A 95 -14.36 12.28 -12.68
C ILE A 95 -15.61 11.47 -12.33
N GLU A 96 -16.61 11.41 -13.20
CA GLU A 96 -17.83 10.64 -12.95
C GLU A 96 -17.56 9.14 -12.76
N SER A 97 -16.62 8.57 -13.53
CA SER A 97 -16.19 7.19 -13.37
C SER A 97 -15.54 6.94 -12.00
N GLU A 98 -14.66 7.85 -11.57
CA GLU A 98 -14.02 7.78 -10.26
C GLU A 98 -15.01 7.98 -9.12
N GLU A 99 -15.98 8.89 -9.25
CA GLU A 99 -17.04 9.07 -8.27
C GLU A 99 -17.92 7.82 -8.11
N ARG A 100 -18.27 7.15 -9.22
CA ARG A 100 -18.97 5.85 -9.17
C ARG A 100 -18.13 4.79 -8.46
N ARG A 101 -16.85 4.68 -8.80
CA ARG A 101 -15.91 3.74 -8.18
C ARG A 101 -15.73 4.01 -6.68
N VAL A 102 -15.72 5.27 -6.26
CA VAL A 102 -15.65 5.65 -4.84
C VAL A 102 -16.93 5.27 -4.12
N LYS A 103 -18.11 5.54 -4.71
CA LYS A 103 -19.40 5.13 -4.11
C LYS A 103 -19.51 3.63 -3.90
N GLU A 104 -19.08 2.83 -4.88
CA GLU A 104 -19.03 1.36 -4.75
C GLU A 104 -18.11 0.92 -3.60
N ARG A 105 -16.95 1.57 -3.46
CA ARG A 105 -16.02 1.28 -2.35
C ARG A 105 -16.59 1.70 -0.99
N GLU A 106 -17.27 2.84 -0.91
CA GLU A 106 -17.93 3.29 0.32
C GLU A 106 -19.07 2.37 0.72
N GLU A 107 -19.81 1.84 -0.25
CA GLU A 107 -20.84 0.82 -0.02
C GLU A 107 -20.23 -0.47 0.51
N HIS A 108 -19.18 -0.97 -0.13
CA HIS A 108 -18.46 -2.15 0.35
C HIS A 108 -17.86 -1.93 1.75
N LEU A 109 -17.30 -0.75 2.04
CA LEU A 109 -16.82 -0.40 3.37
C LEU A 109 -17.95 -0.40 4.39
N ARG A 110 -19.14 0.13 4.05
CA ARG A 110 -20.33 0.08 4.93
C ARG A 110 -20.74 -1.36 5.24
N GLU A 111 -20.76 -2.24 4.24
CA GLU A 111 -21.05 -3.68 4.44
C GLU A 111 -20.04 -4.35 5.37
N VAL A 112 -18.75 -4.10 5.15
CA VAL A 112 -17.67 -4.62 6.02
C VAL A 112 -17.82 -4.10 7.44
N HIS A 113 -18.16 -2.82 7.64
CA HIS A 113 -18.42 -2.27 8.98
C HIS A 113 -19.59 -2.93 9.68
N VAL A 114 -20.68 -3.24 8.96
CA VAL A 114 -21.83 -3.99 9.50
C VAL A 114 -21.41 -5.40 9.89
N MET A 115 -20.66 -6.10 9.03
CA MET A 115 -20.14 -7.44 9.34
C MET A 115 -19.23 -7.44 10.57
N LEU A 116 -18.33 -6.46 10.69
CA LEU A 116 -17.45 -6.32 11.86
C LEU A 116 -18.23 -6.03 13.14
N ALA A 117 -19.29 -5.23 13.06
CA ALA A 117 -20.18 -4.98 14.19
C ALA A 117 -20.89 -6.27 14.64
N GLN A 118 -21.40 -7.06 13.68
CA GLN A 118 -22.02 -8.36 13.95
C GLN A 118 -21.03 -9.33 14.59
N MET A 119 -19.81 -9.46 14.04
CA MET A 119 -18.77 -10.32 14.61
C MET A 119 -18.40 -9.93 16.05
N LYS A 120 -18.42 -8.64 16.37
CA LYS A 120 -18.18 -8.16 17.74
C LYS A 120 -19.30 -8.56 18.69
N GLU A 121 -20.55 -8.49 18.25
CA GLU A 121 -21.70 -8.96 19.02
C GLU A 121 -21.61 -10.47 19.26
N ASP A 122 -21.35 -11.25 18.21
CA ASP A 122 -21.17 -12.70 18.28
C ASP A 122 -20.04 -13.08 19.24
N GLN A 123 -18.90 -12.37 19.20
CA GLN A 123 -17.80 -12.57 20.14
C GLN A 123 -18.23 -12.34 21.59
N GLY A 124 -19.09 -11.36 21.84
CA GLY A 124 -19.71 -11.11 23.15
C GLY A 124 -20.56 -12.29 23.61
N ILE A 125 -21.37 -12.85 22.71
CA ILE A 125 -22.20 -14.05 22.97
C ILE A 125 -21.31 -15.25 23.28
N PHE A 126 -20.31 -15.55 22.45
CA PHE A 126 -19.39 -16.67 22.67
C PHE A 126 -18.60 -16.53 23.98
N ALA A 127 -18.18 -15.32 24.34
CA ALA A 127 -17.54 -15.07 25.64
C ALA A 127 -18.51 -15.32 26.81
N GLY A 128 -19.80 -15.01 26.63
CA GLY A 128 -20.86 -15.35 27.58
C GLY A 128 -21.05 -16.86 27.74
N VAL A 129 -21.11 -17.59 26.61
CA VAL A 129 -21.22 -19.06 26.58
C VAL A 129 -20.00 -19.72 27.22
N ARG A 130 -18.78 -19.20 26.99
CA ARG A 130 -17.58 -19.70 27.65
C ARG A 130 -17.62 -19.52 29.17
N ARG A 131 -18.05 -18.34 29.63
CA ARG A 131 -18.21 -18.07 31.07
C ARG A 131 -19.32 -18.89 31.73
N SER A 132 -20.36 -19.29 30.99
CA SER A 132 -21.39 -20.19 31.52
C SER A 132 -20.92 -21.64 31.54
N SER A 133 -20.20 -22.09 30.50
CA SER A 133 -19.64 -23.45 30.47
C SER A 133 -18.58 -23.67 31.56
N GLU A 134 -17.70 -22.69 31.79
CA GLU A 134 -16.74 -22.71 32.91
C GLU A 134 -17.44 -22.84 34.27
N ARG A 135 -18.57 -22.15 34.46
CA ARG A 135 -19.40 -22.27 35.67
C ARG A 135 -20.04 -23.65 35.80
N VAL A 136 -20.57 -24.21 34.72
CA VAL A 136 -21.15 -25.56 34.71
C VAL A 136 -20.07 -26.60 35.02
N ALA A 137 -18.88 -26.48 34.43
CA ALA A 137 -17.76 -27.38 34.70
C ALA A 137 -17.33 -27.31 36.18
N ALA A 138 -17.22 -26.11 36.75
CA ALA A 138 -16.91 -25.94 38.17
C ALA A 138 -17.98 -26.56 39.07
N MET A 139 -19.27 -26.37 38.76
CA MET A 139 -20.38 -26.95 39.50
C MET A 139 -20.37 -28.48 39.42
N LEU A 140 -20.12 -29.06 38.24
CA LEU A 140 -19.98 -30.51 38.06
C LEU A 140 -18.80 -31.06 38.85
N HIS A 141 -17.64 -30.37 38.85
CA HIS A 141 -16.51 -30.77 39.68
C HIS A 141 -16.83 -30.72 41.17
N GLN A 142 -17.52 -29.66 41.63
CA GLN A 142 -17.93 -29.55 43.03
C GLN A 142 -18.91 -30.66 43.43
N PHE A 143 -19.88 -30.96 42.55
CA PHE A 143 -20.81 -32.07 42.73
C PHE A 143 -20.05 -33.40 42.84
N VAL A 144 -19.18 -33.72 41.87
CA VAL A 144 -18.39 -34.95 41.90
C VAL A 144 -17.55 -35.01 43.17
N ALA A 145 -16.85 -33.93 43.53
CA ALA A 145 -16.06 -33.88 44.76
C ALA A 145 -16.90 -34.08 46.03
N GLN A 146 -18.09 -33.49 46.12
CA GLN A 146 -19.00 -33.69 47.27
C GLN A 146 -19.45 -35.15 47.42
N TYR A 147 -19.65 -35.88 46.32
CA TYR A 147 -20.14 -37.26 46.39
C TYR A 147 -19.02 -38.32 46.42
N THR A 148 -17.88 -38.06 45.79
CA THR A 148 -16.80 -39.06 45.60
C THR A 148 -15.54 -38.80 46.43
N SER A 149 -15.42 -37.66 47.10
CA SER A 149 -14.28 -37.43 48.01
C SER A 149 -14.32 -38.39 49.20
N LYS A 150 -13.17 -38.53 49.89
CA LYS A 150 -13.05 -39.40 51.06
C LYS A 150 -14.04 -39.04 52.18
N ASP A 151 -14.36 -37.76 52.30
CA ASP A 151 -15.36 -37.25 53.26
C ASP A 151 -16.73 -37.02 52.60
N GLY A 152 -16.90 -37.49 51.36
CA GLY A 152 -18.10 -37.29 50.56
C GLY A 152 -19.27 -38.10 51.08
N ASP A 153 -20.48 -37.69 50.73
CA ASP A 153 -21.72 -38.26 51.29
C ASP A 153 -21.85 -39.77 51.07
N VAL A 154 -21.43 -40.28 49.91
CA VAL A 154 -21.45 -41.72 49.62
C VAL A 154 -20.43 -42.46 50.47
N VAL A 155 -19.22 -41.93 50.63
CA VAL A 155 -18.17 -42.56 51.42
C VAL A 155 -18.54 -42.55 52.90
N ARG A 156 -19.04 -41.42 53.44
CA ARG A 156 -19.56 -41.36 54.82
C ARG A 156 -20.72 -42.31 55.06
N LEU A 157 -21.61 -42.48 54.08
CA LEU A 157 -22.69 -43.45 54.17
C LEU A 157 -22.15 -44.88 54.20
N LEU A 158 -21.19 -45.20 53.33
CA LEU A 158 -20.52 -46.51 53.29
C LEU A 158 -19.76 -46.80 54.59
N GLU A 159 -19.03 -45.82 55.14
CA GLU A 159 -18.32 -45.93 56.42
C GLU A 159 -19.29 -46.11 57.59
N ARG A 160 -20.41 -45.37 57.63
CA ARG A 160 -21.45 -45.54 58.64
C ARG A 160 -22.09 -46.93 58.55
N CYS A 161 -22.41 -47.39 57.35
CA CYS A 161 -22.91 -48.74 57.12
C CYS A 161 -21.86 -49.81 57.52
N HIS A 162 -20.59 -49.58 57.21
CA HIS A 162 -19.48 -50.48 57.59
C HIS A 162 -19.30 -50.53 59.11
N GLY A 163 -19.37 -49.39 59.79
CA GLY A 163 -19.31 -49.30 61.25
C GLY A 163 -20.50 -49.97 61.93
N GLN A 164 -21.72 -49.75 61.43
CA GLN A 164 -22.93 -50.42 61.95
C GLN A 164 -22.92 -51.93 61.73
N THR A 165 -22.35 -52.39 60.61
CA THR A 165 -22.22 -53.83 60.31
C THR A 165 -20.95 -54.45 60.88
N GLN A 166 -20.07 -53.65 61.50
CA GLN A 166 -18.71 -54.02 61.93
C GLN A 166 -17.92 -54.78 60.86
N GLY A 167 -18.15 -54.44 59.58
CA GLY A 167 -17.53 -55.11 58.44
C GLY A 167 -17.98 -56.55 58.18
N ARG A 168 -19.01 -57.05 58.86
CA ARG A 168 -19.54 -58.41 58.63
C ARG A 168 -20.36 -58.47 57.35
N ALA A 169 -20.14 -59.52 56.57
CA ALA A 169 -20.95 -59.76 55.38
C ALA A 169 -22.39 -60.15 55.79
N PRO A 170 -23.40 -59.91 54.94
CA PRO A 170 -24.78 -60.35 55.21
C PRO A 170 -24.90 -61.86 55.49
N ASN A 171 -24.01 -62.68 54.92
CA ASN A 171 -23.96 -64.12 55.18
C ASN A 171 -23.46 -64.44 56.59
N ASP A 172 -22.57 -63.62 57.15
CA ASP A 172 -22.06 -63.80 58.51
C ASP A 172 -23.16 -63.51 59.54
N TRP A 173 -23.97 -62.47 59.29
CA TRP A 173 -25.17 -62.17 60.09
C TRP A 173 -26.20 -63.29 60.04
N ARG A 174 -26.46 -63.87 58.85
CA ARG A 174 -27.35 -65.04 58.73
C ARG A 174 -26.79 -66.25 59.47
N THR A 175 -25.48 -66.48 59.39
CA THR A 175 -24.83 -67.62 60.05
C THR A 175 -24.88 -67.49 61.56
N ALA A 176 -24.57 -66.30 62.12
CA ALA A 176 -24.71 -66.01 63.54
C ALA A 176 -26.16 -66.16 64.02
N THR A 177 -27.13 -65.65 63.25
CA THR A 177 -28.56 -65.78 63.59
C THR A 177 -29.04 -67.24 63.55
N ASN A 178 -28.56 -68.04 62.60
CA ASN A 178 -28.91 -69.46 62.53
C ASN A 178 -28.24 -70.28 63.64
N ASP A 179 -27.01 -69.95 64.04
CA ASP A 179 -26.33 -70.54 65.21
C ASP A 179 -27.08 -70.22 66.51
N LEU A 180 -27.48 -68.95 66.70
CA LEU A 180 -28.36 -68.50 67.79
C LEU A 180 -29.66 -69.30 67.84
N ARG A 181 -30.37 -69.43 66.71
CA ARG A 181 -31.63 -70.17 66.63
C ARG A 181 -31.46 -71.65 66.93
N ARG A 182 -30.39 -72.28 66.40
CA ARG A 182 -30.08 -73.68 66.67
C ARG A 182 -29.82 -73.89 68.16
N ARG A 183 -29.00 -73.06 68.79
CA ARG A 183 -28.68 -73.18 70.22
C ARG A 183 -29.86 -72.83 71.13
N GLN A 184 -30.68 -71.85 70.76
CA GLN A 184 -31.95 -71.57 71.43
C GLN A 184 -32.86 -72.81 71.42
N SER A 185 -32.99 -73.50 70.29
CA SER A 185 -33.79 -74.72 70.23
C SER A 185 -33.26 -75.82 71.15
N VAL A 186 -31.94 -75.93 71.30
CA VAL A 186 -31.29 -76.85 72.24
C VAL A 186 -31.56 -76.44 73.69
N LEU A 187 -31.49 -75.14 74.03
CA LEU A 187 -31.83 -74.64 75.37
C LEU A 187 -33.29 -74.90 75.71
N GLU A 188 -34.21 -74.63 74.79
CA GLU A 188 -35.64 -74.88 74.98
C GLU A 188 -35.93 -76.37 75.19
N GLU A 189 -35.20 -77.27 74.52
CA GLU A 189 -35.29 -78.71 74.74
C GLU A 189 -34.80 -79.11 76.14
N HIS A 190 -33.69 -78.55 76.60
CA HIS A 190 -33.15 -78.82 77.94
C HIS A 190 -34.02 -78.22 79.04
N ILE A 191 -34.61 -77.03 78.83
CA ILE A 191 -35.59 -76.43 79.74
C ILE A 191 -36.80 -77.36 79.88
N LYS A 192 -37.37 -77.84 78.77
CA LYS A 192 -38.48 -78.81 78.80
C LYS A 192 -38.10 -80.11 79.51
N HIS A 193 -36.86 -80.56 79.37
CA HIS A 193 -36.36 -81.74 80.08
C HIS A 193 -36.30 -81.50 81.59
N ILE A 194 -35.74 -80.35 82.02
CA ILE A 194 -35.65 -79.96 83.43
C ILE A 194 -37.04 -79.81 84.04
N GLU A 195 -37.97 -79.14 83.35
CA GLU A 195 -39.36 -78.99 83.79
C GLU A 195 -40.06 -80.35 83.96
N LYS A 196 -39.80 -81.29 83.06
CA LYS A 196 -40.44 -82.61 83.05
C LYS A 196 -39.82 -83.59 84.05
N HIS A 197 -38.53 -83.51 84.32
CA HIS A 197 -37.79 -84.52 85.11
C HIS A 197 -37.26 -83.98 86.43
N GLN A 198 -37.40 -82.67 86.69
CA GLN A 198 -36.91 -81.97 87.88
C GLN A 198 -35.44 -82.27 88.21
N ALA A 199 -34.65 -82.56 87.17
CA ALA A 199 -33.24 -82.87 87.26
C ALA A 199 -32.50 -82.22 86.09
N LEU A 200 -31.28 -81.76 86.35
CA LEU A 200 -30.38 -81.20 85.34
C LEU A 200 -29.87 -82.33 84.43
N PRO A 201 -30.02 -82.20 83.09
CA PRO A 201 -29.44 -83.15 82.14
C PRO A 201 -27.92 -83.22 82.30
N ALA A 202 -27.36 -84.44 82.28
CA ALA A 202 -25.92 -84.63 82.36
C ALA A 202 -25.20 -83.93 81.18
N GLY A 203 -24.22 -83.07 81.48
CA GLY A 203 -23.47 -82.29 80.50
C GLY A 203 -24.10 -80.96 80.08
N PHE A 204 -25.26 -80.57 80.66
CA PHE A 204 -25.87 -79.25 80.41
C PHE A 204 -24.98 -78.10 80.92
N GLU A 205 -24.37 -78.29 82.10
CA GLU A 205 -23.42 -77.31 82.67
C GLU A 205 -22.17 -77.17 81.81
N ASP A 206 -21.60 -78.29 81.34
CA ASP A 206 -20.42 -78.29 80.45
C ASP A 206 -20.73 -77.62 79.10
N MET A 207 -21.93 -77.84 78.54
CA MET A 207 -22.39 -77.20 77.30
C MET A 207 -22.55 -75.68 77.47
N LEU A 208 -23.15 -75.23 78.57
CA LEU A 208 -23.30 -73.80 78.87
C LEU A 208 -21.94 -73.13 79.11
N LEU A 209 -21.03 -73.82 79.80
CA LEU A 209 -19.64 -73.39 80.00
C LEU A 209 -18.90 -73.27 78.65
N GLU A 210 -19.00 -74.27 77.78
CA GLU A 210 -18.39 -74.24 76.44
C GLU A 210 -18.94 -73.08 75.59
N TRP A 211 -20.24 -72.79 75.67
CA TRP A 211 -20.85 -71.68 74.96
C TRP A 211 -20.46 -70.32 75.54
N SER A 212 -20.29 -70.23 76.86
CA SER A 212 -19.83 -69.02 77.55
C SER A 212 -18.36 -68.67 77.26
N HIS A 213 -17.52 -69.68 77.00
CA HIS A 213 -16.09 -69.50 76.72
C HIS A 213 -15.78 -69.41 75.21
N GLY A 214 -16.76 -69.70 74.37
CA GLY A 214 -16.62 -69.69 72.91
C GLY A 214 -16.81 -68.32 72.24
N VAL A 215 -17.02 -68.37 70.91
CA VAL A 215 -17.15 -67.22 69.99
C VAL A 215 -18.21 -66.20 70.42
N TRP A 216 -19.18 -66.58 71.24
CA TRP A 216 -20.28 -65.72 71.69
C TRP A 216 -19.85 -64.64 72.69
N ARG A 217 -18.76 -64.86 73.44
CA ARG A 217 -18.18 -63.80 74.29
C ARG A 217 -17.60 -62.64 73.47
N GLN A 218 -17.27 -62.90 72.20
CA GLN A 218 -16.79 -61.91 71.23
C GLN A 218 -17.94 -61.22 70.48
N GLN A 219 -19.18 -61.70 70.63
CA GLN A 219 -20.36 -61.10 70.00
C GLN A 219 -21.12 -60.23 71.02
N PRO A 220 -21.17 -58.90 70.82
CA PRO A 220 -21.78 -57.99 71.79
C PRO A 220 -23.29 -58.25 71.98
N GLU A 221 -23.97 -58.81 70.97
CA GLU A 221 -25.39 -59.14 71.03
C GLU A 221 -25.67 -60.34 71.96
N CYS A 222 -24.70 -61.24 72.10
CA CYS A 222 -24.81 -62.46 72.90
C CYS A 222 -24.26 -62.29 74.31
N ALA A 223 -23.39 -61.29 74.52
CA ALA A 223 -22.72 -61.03 75.79
C ALA A 223 -23.71 -60.80 76.94
N THR A 224 -24.79 -60.06 76.72
CA THR A 224 -25.81 -59.79 77.76
C THR A 224 -26.57 -61.05 78.15
N ALA A 225 -26.97 -61.87 77.18
CA ALA A 225 -27.69 -63.11 77.43
C ALA A 225 -26.79 -64.15 78.13
N LEU A 226 -25.54 -64.27 77.68
CA LEU A 226 -24.54 -65.11 78.35
C LEU A 226 -24.26 -64.66 79.77
N HIS A 227 -24.14 -63.35 80.01
CA HIS A 227 -23.96 -62.81 81.35
C HIS A 227 -25.13 -63.15 82.28
N VAL A 228 -26.37 -63.09 81.78
CA VAL A 228 -27.55 -63.53 82.54
C VAL A 228 -27.53 -65.04 82.79
N CYS A 229 -27.14 -65.86 81.82
CA CYS A 229 -26.99 -67.31 82.02
C CYS A 229 -25.90 -67.65 83.05
N GLU A 230 -24.76 -66.96 83.01
CA GLU A 230 -23.68 -67.08 84.02
C GLU A 230 -24.19 -66.66 85.41
N GLN A 231 -24.94 -65.56 85.50
CA GLN A 231 -25.56 -65.12 86.76
C GLN A 231 -26.56 -66.15 87.30
N LEU A 232 -27.37 -66.78 86.43
CA LEU A 232 -28.33 -67.81 86.81
C LEU A 232 -27.65 -69.11 87.29
N LEU A 233 -26.54 -69.50 86.66
CA LEU A 233 -25.72 -70.63 87.12
C LEU A 233 -25.04 -70.35 88.47
N CYS A 234 -24.71 -69.09 88.75
CA CYS A 234 -24.18 -68.65 90.04
C CYS A 234 -25.27 -68.26 91.07
N HIS A 235 -26.56 -68.43 90.74
CA HIS A 235 -27.65 -67.95 91.59
C HIS A 235 -27.99 -68.94 92.72
N ASP A 236 -27.58 -68.63 93.95
CA ASP A 236 -28.05 -69.32 95.15
C ASP A 236 -29.47 -68.86 95.49
N ALA A 237 -30.47 -69.63 95.05
CA ALA A 237 -31.90 -69.38 95.26
C ALA A 237 -32.27 -69.17 96.74
N SER A 238 -31.46 -69.67 97.67
CA SER A 238 -31.66 -69.52 99.12
C SER A 238 -31.47 -68.08 99.61
N SER A 239 -30.65 -67.29 98.90
CA SER A 239 -30.36 -65.89 99.23
C SER A 239 -31.45 -64.94 98.72
N ALA A 240 -32.03 -65.21 97.55
CA ALA A 240 -33.04 -64.38 96.89
C ALA A 240 -34.41 -64.41 97.59
N ILE A 241 -34.82 -65.56 98.13
CA ILE A 241 -36.07 -65.69 98.90
C ILE A 241 -36.05 -64.80 100.16
N ARG A 242 -34.86 -64.53 100.73
CA ARG A 242 -34.71 -63.66 101.89
C ARG A 242 -34.88 -62.17 101.55
N GLY A 243 -34.70 -61.78 100.28
CA GLY A 243 -34.89 -60.42 99.77
C GLY A 243 -36.30 -60.12 99.23
N LEU A 244 -37.13 -61.15 99.01
CA LEU A 244 -38.49 -61.03 98.45
C LEU A 244 -39.58 -60.77 99.51
N ILE A 245 -39.20 -60.47 100.76
CA ILE A 245 -40.12 -59.92 101.77
C ILE A 245 -39.92 -58.41 101.80
N PRO A 246 -40.78 -57.60 101.16
CA PRO A 246 -40.70 -56.15 101.24
C PRO A 246 -41.39 -55.65 102.51
N PRO A 247 -40.81 -54.71 103.27
CA PRO A 247 -41.62 -53.88 104.16
C PRO A 247 -42.44 -52.89 103.30
N SER A 248 -43.71 -52.78 103.64
CA SER A 248 -44.76 -51.98 103.01
C SER A 248 -44.31 -50.59 102.56
N SER A 249 -44.68 -50.21 101.33
CA SER A 249 -44.61 -48.85 100.82
C SER A 249 -45.67 -47.97 101.52
N VAL A 250 -45.27 -46.77 101.93
CA VAL A 250 -46.18 -45.64 102.15
C VAL A 250 -45.71 -44.54 101.21
N CYS A 251 -46.57 -44.20 100.24
CA CYS A 251 -46.41 -43.06 99.35
C CYS A 251 -47.12 -41.83 99.95
N ASP A 252 -46.50 -40.68 99.70
CA ASP A 252 -47.11 -39.37 99.47
C ASP A 252 -47.84 -38.68 100.64
N ASP A 253 -47.09 -38.29 101.67
CA ASP A 253 -47.28 -37.01 102.41
C ASP A 253 -46.09 -36.75 103.37
N ALA A 254 -44.87 -36.77 102.84
CA ALA A 254 -43.64 -36.80 103.61
C ALA A 254 -43.42 -35.57 104.51
N GLU A 255 -43.74 -34.35 104.05
CA GLU A 255 -43.42 -33.13 104.81
C GLU A 255 -44.28 -32.97 106.08
N ARG A 256 -45.52 -33.50 106.08
CA ARG A 256 -46.45 -33.41 107.23
C ARG A 256 -46.25 -34.55 108.22
N GLU A 257 -45.90 -35.75 107.76
CA GLU A 257 -45.59 -36.89 108.64
C GLU A 257 -44.18 -36.81 109.26
N GLU A 258 -43.24 -36.15 108.60
CA GLU A 258 -41.84 -36.09 109.04
C GLU A 258 -41.63 -35.22 110.28
N ALA A 259 -42.30 -34.07 110.36
CA ALA A 259 -42.36 -33.23 111.57
C ALA A 259 -43.09 -33.93 112.72
N CYS A 260 -44.11 -34.73 112.40
CA CYS A 260 -44.92 -35.45 113.38
C CYS A 260 -44.11 -36.55 114.07
N CYS A 261 -43.32 -37.30 113.32
CA CYS A 261 -42.53 -38.42 113.86
C CYS A 261 -41.30 -38.00 114.68
N GLU A 262 -40.66 -36.85 114.41
CA GLU A 262 -39.58 -36.32 115.26
C GLU A 262 -40.12 -35.77 116.59
N ALA A 263 -41.19 -34.99 116.51
CA ALA A 263 -41.91 -34.53 117.68
C ALA A 263 -42.39 -35.72 118.52
N TYR A 264 -42.87 -36.79 117.86
CA TYR A 264 -43.29 -38.04 118.50
C TYR A 264 -42.12 -38.78 119.15
N ALA A 265 -41.00 -38.99 118.45
CA ALA A 265 -39.82 -39.65 119.03
C ALA A 265 -39.27 -38.88 120.25
N THR A 266 -39.27 -37.54 120.18
CA THR A 266 -38.86 -36.67 121.28
C THR A 266 -39.85 -36.73 122.45
N ALA A 267 -41.15 -36.79 122.16
CA ALA A 267 -42.19 -36.98 123.17
C ALA A 267 -42.06 -38.34 123.86
N CYS A 268 -41.84 -39.43 123.12
CA CYS A 268 -41.60 -40.76 123.68
C CYS A 268 -40.36 -40.78 124.58
N ILE A 269 -39.26 -40.12 124.21
CA ILE A 269 -38.07 -40.01 125.09
C ILE A 269 -38.42 -39.26 126.38
N ARG A 270 -39.18 -38.16 126.30
CA ARG A 270 -39.61 -37.39 127.47
C ARG A 270 -40.57 -38.16 128.38
N GLU A 271 -41.49 -38.94 127.81
CA GLU A 271 -42.39 -39.81 128.56
C GLU A 271 -41.62 -40.93 129.27
N ILE A 272 -40.63 -41.54 128.60
CA ILE A 272 -39.73 -42.51 129.20
C ILE A 272 -38.96 -41.88 130.38
N ASP A 273 -38.43 -40.66 130.21
CA ASP A 273 -37.74 -39.93 131.28
C ASP A 273 -38.65 -39.61 132.47
N ALA A 274 -39.90 -39.24 132.21
CA ALA A 274 -40.89 -38.97 133.25
C ALA A 274 -41.26 -40.24 134.03
N LEU A 275 -41.41 -41.39 133.34
CA LEU A 275 -41.69 -42.69 133.96
C LEU A 275 -40.49 -43.18 134.79
N VAL A 276 -39.26 -42.95 134.33
CA VAL A 276 -38.05 -43.25 135.12
C VAL A 276 -38.00 -42.40 136.37
N SER A 277 -38.18 -41.08 136.26
CA SER A 277 -38.17 -40.17 137.41
C SER A 277 -39.25 -40.52 138.45
N LEU A 278 -40.46 -40.89 138.00
CA LEU A 278 -41.52 -41.39 138.87
C LEU A 278 -41.10 -42.69 139.57
N GLY A 279 -40.54 -43.63 138.81
CA GLY A 279 -40.04 -44.89 139.35
C GLY A 279 -38.93 -44.70 140.38
N GLU A 280 -37.93 -43.85 140.10
CA GLU A 280 -36.85 -43.48 141.03
C GLU A 280 -37.39 -42.81 142.30
N SER A 281 -38.42 -41.96 142.18
CA SER A 281 -39.08 -41.37 143.35
C SER A 281 -39.77 -42.43 144.21
N VAL A 282 -40.39 -43.45 143.59
CA VAL A 282 -41.03 -44.56 144.31
C VAL A 282 -39.97 -45.47 144.96
N GLU A 283 -38.86 -45.76 144.26
CA GLU A 283 -37.71 -46.48 144.84
C GLU A 283 -37.18 -45.73 146.07
N GLY A 284 -36.95 -44.42 145.97
CA GLY A 284 -36.44 -43.59 147.07
C GLY A 284 -37.40 -43.45 148.26
N GLU A 285 -38.71 -43.36 148.03
CA GLU A 285 -39.71 -43.43 149.11
C GLU A 285 -39.78 -44.83 149.74
N GLY A 286 -39.63 -45.89 148.95
CA GLY A 286 -39.53 -47.28 149.44
C GLY A 286 -38.30 -47.50 150.32
N GLU A 287 -37.14 -46.99 149.90
CA GLU A 287 -35.89 -47.06 150.68
C GLU A 287 -36.01 -46.34 152.03
N LYS A 288 -36.69 -45.19 152.09
CA LYS A 288 -36.95 -44.45 153.35
C LYS A 288 -37.78 -45.24 154.37
N VAL A 289 -38.61 -46.18 153.90
CA VAL A 289 -39.45 -47.05 154.73
C VAL A 289 -38.79 -48.43 154.95
N GLY A 290 -37.55 -48.62 154.49
CA GLY A 290 -36.75 -49.84 154.68
C GLY A 290 -37.03 -50.96 153.67
N LEU A 291 -37.72 -50.66 152.56
CA LEU A 291 -37.99 -51.61 151.48
C LEU A 291 -36.98 -51.41 150.35
N CYS A 292 -36.14 -52.41 150.06
CA CYS A 292 -35.36 -52.45 148.83
C CYS A 292 -36.26 -52.96 147.69
N CYS A 293 -36.85 -52.05 146.93
CA CYS A 293 -37.58 -52.37 145.71
C CYS A 293 -36.88 -51.69 144.53
N ALA A 294 -36.34 -52.49 143.58
CA ALA A 294 -35.94 -51.98 142.27
C ALA A 294 -37.18 -52.01 141.36
N VAL A 295 -37.79 -50.86 141.16
CA VAL A 295 -39.03 -50.68 140.37
C VAL A 295 -38.69 -50.31 138.93
N VAL A 296 -37.54 -49.66 138.68
CA VAL A 296 -37.12 -49.23 137.35
C VAL A 296 -36.14 -50.24 136.73
N PRO A 297 -36.49 -50.91 135.61
CA PRO A 297 -35.58 -51.78 134.89
C PRO A 297 -34.60 -50.96 134.03
N ARG A 298 -33.59 -50.36 134.67
CA ARG A 298 -32.66 -49.35 134.09
C ARG A 298 -32.07 -49.78 132.74
N GLU A 299 -31.55 -51.01 132.64
CA GLU A 299 -30.95 -51.52 131.39
C GLU A 299 -31.95 -51.56 130.22
N ARG A 300 -33.21 -51.94 130.47
CA ARG A 300 -34.25 -51.98 129.42
C ARG A 300 -34.67 -50.59 129.00
N VAL A 301 -34.78 -49.67 129.95
CA VAL A 301 -35.16 -48.29 129.67
C VAL A 301 -34.07 -47.56 128.90
N GLU A 302 -32.80 -47.72 129.28
CA GLU A 302 -31.66 -47.17 128.56
C GLU A 302 -31.54 -47.76 127.13
N ALA A 303 -31.82 -49.05 126.94
CA ALA A 303 -31.88 -49.66 125.62
C ALA A 303 -33.01 -49.07 124.74
N VAL A 304 -34.18 -48.81 125.30
CA VAL A 304 -35.29 -48.19 124.55
C VAL A 304 -35.00 -46.72 124.26
N ARG A 305 -34.46 -45.98 125.25
CA ARG A 305 -34.03 -44.58 125.10
C ARG A 305 -32.96 -44.43 124.03
N SER A 306 -31.92 -45.27 124.04
CA SER A 306 -30.84 -45.24 123.05
C SER A 306 -31.33 -45.56 121.64
N ARG A 307 -32.30 -46.49 121.50
CA ARG A 307 -32.97 -46.76 120.21
C ARG A 307 -33.73 -45.54 119.70
N TRP A 308 -34.53 -44.86 120.53
CA TRP A 308 -35.22 -43.63 120.13
C TRP A 308 -34.26 -42.49 119.81
N SER A 309 -33.17 -42.32 120.57
CA SER A 309 -32.11 -41.36 120.26
C SER A 309 -31.38 -41.69 118.95
N SER A 310 -31.23 -42.98 118.61
CA SER A 310 -30.69 -43.41 117.31
C SER A 310 -31.61 -43.06 116.16
N VAL A 311 -32.93 -43.20 116.33
CA VAL A 311 -33.94 -42.81 115.33
C VAL A 311 -33.89 -41.30 115.08
N CYS A 312 -33.79 -40.49 116.14
CA CYS A 312 -33.66 -39.04 116.01
C CYS A 312 -32.39 -38.65 115.24
N ARG A 313 -31.24 -39.25 115.58
CA ARG A 313 -29.96 -39.00 114.88
C ARG A 313 -30.00 -39.40 113.41
N ALA A 314 -30.51 -40.60 113.10
CA ALA A 314 -30.63 -41.07 111.72
C ALA A 314 -31.50 -40.15 110.86
N ARG A 315 -32.55 -39.55 111.45
CA ARG A 315 -33.42 -38.60 110.75
C ARG A 315 -32.77 -37.25 110.48
N VAL A 316 -32.00 -36.72 111.43
CA VAL A 316 -31.22 -35.49 111.19
C VAL A 316 -30.27 -35.72 110.02
N SER A 317 -29.55 -36.84 110.00
CA SER A 317 -28.66 -37.20 108.89
C SER A 317 -29.40 -37.39 107.57
N LEU A 318 -30.63 -37.92 107.57
CA LEU A 318 -31.44 -38.05 106.36
C LEU A 318 -31.85 -36.68 105.79
N ARG A 319 -32.24 -35.72 106.64
CA ARG A 319 -32.56 -34.36 106.19
C ARG A 319 -31.35 -33.61 105.66
N GLU A 320 -30.21 -33.75 106.33
CA GLU A 320 -28.95 -33.18 105.84
C GLU A 320 -28.59 -33.74 104.47
N ALA A 321 -28.76 -35.05 104.25
CA ALA A 321 -28.54 -35.69 102.96
C ALA A 321 -29.57 -35.25 101.89
N ALA A 322 -30.84 -35.11 102.26
CA ALA A 322 -31.90 -34.63 101.36
C ALA A 322 -31.67 -33.17 100.94
N ALA A 323 -31.29 -32.30 101.89
CA ALA A 323 -30.92 -30.92 101.62
C ALA A 323 -29.70 -30.84 100.69
N ALA A 324 -28.63 -31.60 100.99
CA ALA A 324 -27.45 -31.68 100.13
C ALA A 324 -27.78 -32.20 98.73
N SER A 325 -28.71 -33.16 98.60
CA SER A 325 -29.19 -33.65 97.31
C SER A 325 -29.98 -32.59 96.55
N SER A 326 -30.82 -31.82 97.23
CA SER A 326 -31.59 -30.72 96.63
C SER A 326 -30.67 -29.62 96.12
N ASP A 327 -29.66 -29.24 96.92
CA ASP A 327 -28.66 -28.24 96.53
C ASP A 327 -27.85 -28.72 95.32
N LEU A 328 -27.48 -30.01 95.27
CA LEU A 328 -26.80 -30.60 94.13
C LEU A 328 -27.67 -30.59 92.87
N SER A 329 -28.97 -30.92 92.98
CA SER A 329 -29.89 -30.85 91.84
C SER A 329 -30.04 -29.44 91.30
N ALA A 330 -30.18 -28.43 92.18
CA ALA A 330 -30.25 -27.04 91.76
C ALA A 330 -28.96 -26.59 91.04
N GLY A 331 -27.80 -27.01 91.55
CA GLY A 331 -26.51 -26.75 90.89
C GLY A 331 -26.38 -27.42 89.52
N LEU A 332 -26.91 -28.65 89.35
CA LEU A 332 -26.92 -29.33 88.06
C LEU A 332 -27.85 -28.64 87.05
N GLU A 333 -29.01 -28.14 87.48
CA GLU A 333 -29.92 -27.38 86.62
C GLU A 333 -29.28 -26.08 86.11
N GLU A 334 -28.56 -25.36 86.99
CA GLU A 334 -27.81 -24.15 86.60
C GLU A 334 -26.70 -24.48 85.58
N GLN A 335 -25.97 -25.58 85.78
CA GLN A 335 -24.94 -26.04 84.84
C GLN A 335 -25.54 -26.45 83.48
N LEU A 336 -26.70 -27.10 83.46
CA LEU A 336 -27.41 -27.45 82.22
C LEU A 336 -27.88 -26.21 81.47
N ALA A 337 -28.41 -25.21 82.17
CA ALA A 337 -28.80 -23.94 81.57
C ALA A 337 -27.58 -23.20 80.96
N LEU A 338 -26.44 -23.20 81.66
CA LEU A 338 -25.19 -22.65 81.13
C LEU A 338 -24.72 -23.38 79.87
N LEU A 339 -24.78 -24.72 79.86
CA LEU A 339 -24.41 -25.53 78.69
C LEU A 339 -25.32 -25.24 77.48
N GLN A 340 -26.62 -25.06 77.69
CA GLN A 340 -27.54 -24.67 76.62
C GLN A 340 -27.15 -23.32 76.01
N LEU A 341 -26.90 -22.32 76.86
CA LEU A 341 -26.54 -20.97 76.44
C LEU A 341 -25.17 -20.93 75.72
N LEU A 342 -24.22 -21.74 76.17
CA LEU A 342 -22.94 -21.93 75.48
C LEU A 342 -23.14 -22.61 74.11
N SER A 343 -24.03 -23.60 74.02
CA SER A 343 -24.30 -24.28 72.75
C SER A 343 -24.94 -23.34 71.72
N GLU A 344 -25.86 -22.48 72.14
CA GLU A 344 -26.47 -21.45 71.29
C GLU A 344 -25.42 -20.46 70.80
N ARG A 345 -24.51 -20.02 71.69
CA ARG A 345 -23.42 -19.13 71.32
C ARG A 345 -22.45 -19.77 70.33
N VAL A 346 -22.14 -21.06 70.46
CA VAL A 346 -21.32 -21.79 69.48
C VAL A 346 -22.02 -21.81 68.12
N GLY A 347 -23.33 -22.11 68.08
CA GLY A 347 -24.09 -22.08 66.82
C GLY A 347 -24.09 -20.71 66.13
N ILE A 348 -24.18 -19.61 66.90
CA ILE A 348 -24.08 -18.25 66.37
C ILE A 348 -22.67 -17.98 65.81
N LEU A 349 -21.63 -18.40 66.53
CA LEU A 349 -20.24 -18.21 66.08
C LEU A 349 -19.94 -19.03 64.81
N ASP A 350 -20.44 -20.26 64.72
CA ASP A 350 -20.29 -21.09 63.52
C ASP A 350 -20.97 -20.45 62.30
N ALA A 351 -22.17 -19.87 62.49
CA ALA A 351 -22.84 -19.11 61.43
C ALA A 351 -22.04 -17.88 60.99
N GLN A 352 -21.48 -17.11 61.94
CA GLN A 352 -20.63 -15.96 61.64
C GLN A 352 -19.34 -16.36 60.89
N ILE A 353 -18.73 -17.49 61.24
CA ILE A 353 -17.55 -18.03 60.56
C ILE A 353 -17.91 -18.44 59.12
N ALA A 354 -19.06 -19.08 58.92
CA ALA A 354 -19.53 -19.47 57.59
C ALA A 354 -19.80 -18.24 56.71
N ASP A 355 -20.45 -17.21 57.24
CA ASP A 355 -20.68 -15.94 56.53
C ASP A 355 -19.36 -15.24 56.18
N ALA A 356 -18.42 -15.19 57.12
CA ALA A 356 -17.09 -14.62 56.87
C ALA A 356 -16.33 -15.39 55.77
N HIS A 357 -16.42 -16.72 55.75
CA HIS A 357 -15.84 -17.56 54.69
C HIS A 357 -16.50 -17.29 53.32
N SER A 358 -17.83 -17.15 53.29
CA SER A 358 -18.57 -16.81 52.07
C SER A 358 -18.13 -15.45 51.50
N ASN A 359 -18.00 -14.45 52.37
CA ASN A 359 -17.53 -13.12 51.98
C ASN A 359 -16.08 -13.16 51.45
N LEU A 360 -15.17 -13.87 52.13
CA LEU A 360 -13.80 -14.04 51.65
C LEU A 360 -13.73 -14.76 50.29
N GLN A 361 -14.61 -15.74 50.05
CA GLN A 361 -14.70 -16.38 48.73
C GLN A 361 -15.20 -15.42 47.65
N GLN A 362 -16.20 -14.58 47.96
CA GLN A 362 -16.67 -13.56 47.03
C GLN A 362 -15.59 -12.53 46.70
N ASP A 363 -14.84 -12.06 47.70
CA ASP A 363 -13.72 -11.13 47.52
C ASP A 363 -12.61 -11.77 46.67
N SER A 364 -12.27 -13.04 46.93
CA SER A 364 -11.30 -13.79 46.12
C SER A 364 -11.72 -13.91 44.65
N ILE A 365 -13.02 -14.14 44.39
CA ILE A 365 -13.58 -14.16 43.03
C ILE A 365 -13.52 -12.76 42.40
N ALA A 366 -13.82 -11.71 43.15
CA ALA A 366 -13.76 -10.33 42.68
C ALA A 366 -12.34 -9.94 42.27
N ILE A 367 -11.35 -10.21 43.14
CA ILE A 367 -9.93 -9.98 42.87
C ILE A 367 -9.48 -10.75 41.62
N ARG A 368 -9.86 -12.04 41.48
CA ARG A 368 -9.54 -12.82 40.28
C ARG A 368 -10.10 -12.23 38.98
N ARG A 369 -11.33 -11.71 39.03
CA ARG A 369 -11.95 -11.05 37.86
C ARG A 369 -11.22 -9.76 37.51
N GLU A 370 -10.83 -8.99 38.52
CA GLU A 370 -10.07 -7.76 38.34
C GLU A 370 -8.66 -8.04 37.77
N THR A 371 -7.94 -9.04 38.27
CA THR A 371 -6.65 -9.45 37.70
C THR A 371 -6.79 -9.90 36.25
N ALA A 372 -7.82 -10.70 35.92
CA ALA A 372 -8.06 -11.13 34.54
C ALA A 372 -8.41 -9.94 33.62
N MET A 373 -9.13 -8.93 34.13
CA MET A 373 -9.40 -7.70 33.40
C MET A 373 -8.10 -6.92 33.12
N HIS A 374 -7.25 -6.77 34.13
CA HIS A 374 -5.95 -6.10 33.99
C HIS A 374 -5.03 -6.82 32.99
N GLU A 375 -4.95 -8.15 33.04
CA GLU A 375 -4.20 -8.94 32.05
C GLU A 375 -4.74 -8.78 30.63
N SER A 376 -6.08 -8.79 30.49
CA SER A 376 -6.73 -8.55 29.19
C SER A 376 -6.44 -7.16 28.65
N LEU A 377 -6.46 -6.13 29.53
CA LEU A 377 -6.08 -4.77 29.16
C LEU A 377 -4.61 -4.72 28.74
N LEU A 378 -3.69 -5.24 29.54
CA LEU A 378 -2.26 -5.31 29.20
C LEU A 378 -2.01 -5.98 27.84
N SER A 379 -2.69 -7.10 27.56
CA SER A 379 -2.61 -7.77 26.26
C SER A 379 -3.14 -6.90 25.12
N ALA A 380 -4.26 -6.21 25.31
CA ALA A 380 -4.81 -5.29 24.32
C ALA A 380 -3.88 -4.11 24.03
N TRP A 381 -3.27 -3.53 25.06
CA TRP A 381 -2.29 -2.45 24.94
C TRP A 381 -1.02 -2.91 24.23
N GLN A 382 -0.51 -4.11 24.53
CA GLN A 382 0.63 -4.70 23.81
C GLN A 382 0.31 -4.91 22.32
N LYS A 383 -0.88 -5.43 21.99
CA LYS A 383 -1.32 -5.59 20.60
C LYS A 383 -1.40 -4.24 19.88
N ALA A 384 -2.01 -3.24 20.52
CA ALA A 384 -2.12 -1.89 19.96
C ALA A 384 -0.73 -1.27 19.71
N LEU A 385 0.20 -1.41 20.65
CA LEU A 385 1.58 -0.95 20.51
C LEU A 385 2.29 -1.65 19.34
N GLN A 386 2.11 -2.97 19.20
CA GLN A 386 2.70 -3.73 18.10
C GLN A 386 2.11 -3.32 16.75
N THR A 387 0.80 -3.12 16.65
CA THR A 387 0.15 -2.59 15.44
C THR A 387 0.66 -1.19 15.09
N ALA A 388 0.81 -0.31 16.08
CA ALA A 388 1.36 1.03 15.87
C ALA A 388 2.82 1.00 15.37
N SER A 389 3.65 0.10 15.92
CA SER A 389 5.03 -0.10 15.46
C SER A 389 5.09 -0.60 14.02
N VAL A 390 4.24 -1.56 13.64
CA VAL A 390 4.17 -2.05 12.25
C VAL A 390 3.71 -0.93 11.31
N HIS A 391 2.68 -0.17 11.69
CA HIS A 391 2.22 0.98 10.91
C HIS A 391 3.32 2.03 10.72
N MET A 392 4.10 2.33 11.77
CA MET A 392 5.25 3.23 11.66
C MET A 392 6.31 2.70 10.69
N GLN A 393 6.62 1.41 10.73
CA GLN A 393 7.56 0.79 9.78
C GLN A 393 7.04 0.86 8.35
N CYS A 394 5.76 0.52 8.11
CA CYS A 394 5.14 0.65 6.79
C CYS A 394 5.11 2.10 6.28
N SER A 395 4.87 3.07 7.16
CA SER A 395 4.92 4.49 6.79
C SER A 395 6.33 4.93 6.42
N ALA A 396 7.35 4.46 7.16
CA ALA A 396 8.75 4.75 6.86
C ALA A 396 9.19 4.13 5.52
N THR A 397 8.82 2.86 5.25
CA THR A 397 9.12 2.22 3.96
C THR A 397 8.39 2.92 2.81
N TYR A 398 7.12 3.27 2.98
CA TYR A 398 6.38 4.05 1.99
C TYR A 398 7.05 5.41 1.70
N ARG A 399 7.42 6.18 2.73
CA ARG A 399 8.15 7.45 2.56
C ARG A 399 9.47 7.26 1.82
N SER A 400 10.23 6.21 2.12
CA SER A 400 11.48 5.91 1.40
C SER A 400 11.24 5.57 -0.08
N SER A 401 10.15 4.85 -0.37
CA SER A 401 9.77 4.51 -1.75
C SER A 401 9.33 5.74 -2.53
N VAL A 402 8.54 6.62 -1.92
CA VAL A 402 8.15 7.91 -2.51
C VAL A 402 9.38 8.77 -2.80
N ALA A 403 10.28 8.95 -1.84
CA ALA A 403 11.51 9.72 -2.03
C ALA A 403 12.40 9.14 -3.14
N ALA A 404 12.51 7.82 -3.25
CA ALA A 404 13.24 7.17 -4.34
C ALA A 404 12.57 7.41 -5.70
N LYS A 405 11.24 7.40 -5.77
CA LYS A 405 10.49 7.69 -7.00
C LYS A 405 10.57 9.17 -7.38
N GLU A 406 10.49 10.08 -6.43
CA GLU A 406 10.71 11.52 -6.66
C GLU A 406 12.12 11.77 -7.21
N GLY A 407 13.15 11.10 -6.67
CA GLY A 407 14.51 11.17 -7.20
C GLY A 407 14.67 10.60 -8.62
N GLU A 408 13.91 9.55 -8.97
CA GLU A 408 13.86 9.02 -10.34
C GLU A 408 13.18 10.00 -11.29
N VAL A 409 12.03 10.57 -10.90
CA VAL A 409 11.30 11.57 -11.68
C VAL A 409 12.17 12.79 -11.94
N ALA A 410 12.83 13.33 -10.91
CA ALA A 410 13.74 14.47 -11.07
C ALA A 410 14.91 14.18 -12.02
N ARG A 411 15.45 12.94 -12.01
CA ARG A 411 16.47 12.52 -12.99
C ARG A 411 15.91 12.44 -14.41
N GLN A 412 14.69 11.92 -14.58
CA GLN A 412 14.06 11.83 -15.89
C GLN A 412 13.72 13.23 -16.44
N GLU A 413 13.24 14.15 -15.59
CA GLU A 413 13.02 15.56 -15.96
C GLU A 413 14.33 16.25 -16.35
N ALA A 414 15.42 16.02 -15.62
CA ALA A 414 16.74 16.54 -15.97
C ALA A 414 17.27 15.97 -17.31
N ALA A 415 17.04 14.68 -17.57
CA ALA A 415 17.43 14.05 -18.84
C ALA A 415 16.59 14.57 -20.03
N LEU A 416 15.28 14.75 -19.84
CA LEU A 416 14.39 15.32 -20.85
C LEU A 416 14.76 16.77 -21.15
N THR A 417 14.96 17.60 -20.12
CA THR A 417 15.39 19.00 -20.32
C THR A 417 16.73 19.08 -21.05
N ALA A 418 17.71 18.25 -20.69
CA ALA A 418 18.98 18.17 -21.43
C ALA A 418 18.76 17.80 -22.90
N LYS A 419 17.92 16.79 -23.19
CA LYS A 419 17.60 16.39 -24.57
C LYS A 419 16.86 17.48 -25.34
N THR A 420 15.94 18.21 -24.70
CA THR A 420 15.28 19.36 -25.31
C THR A 420 16.29 20.45 -25.66
N THR A 421 17.20 20.78 -24.76
CA THR A 421 18.25 21.78 -25.04
C THR A 421 19.18 21.33 -26.18
N GLU A 422 19.52 20.05 -26.25
CA GLU A 422 20.32 19.49 -27.34
C GLU A 422 19.58 19.64 -28.68
N MET A 423 18.31 19.24 -28.75
CA MET A 423 17.50 19.39 -29.97
C MET A 423 17.32 20.86 -30.38
N GLU A 424 17.13 21.78 -29.42
CA GLU A 424 17.06 23.22 -29.69
C GLU A 424 18.38 23.73 -30.30
N THR A 425 19.53 23.30 -29.77
CA THR A 425 20.83 23.69 -30.34
C THR A 425 21.05 23.13 -31.75
N GLN A 426 20.65 21.89 -32.00
CA GLN A 426 20.71 21.27 -33.33
C GLN A 426 19.80 22.01 -34.32
N TRP A 427 18.56 22.31 -33.91
CA TRP A 427 17.61 23.08 -34.71
C TRP A 427 18.15 24.48 -35.04
N MET A 428 18.68 25.20 -34.05
CA MET A 428 19.28 26.53 -34.28
C MET A 428 20.47 26.48 -35.22
N THR A 429 21.29 25.41 -35.16
CA THR A 429 22.42 25.20 -36.07
C THR A 429 21.94 24.96 -37.50
N LEU A 430 20.96 24.07 -37.68
CA LEU A 430 20.35 23.80 -38.99
C LEU A 430 19.65 25.03 -39.56
N HIS A 431 18.91 25.77 -38.74
CA HIS A 431 18.25 27.00 -39.14
C HIS A 431 19.29 28.03 -39.61
N THR A 432 20.35 28.24 -38.83
CA THR A 432 21.46 29.15 -39.21
C THR A 432 22.11 28.73 -40.53
N ARG A 433 22.37 27.42 -40.73
CA ARG A 433 22.92 26.90 -41.98
C ARG A 433 21.97 27.15 -43.16
N ALA A 434 20.68 26.93 -42.99
CA ALA A 434 19.67 27.19 -44.02
C ALA A 434 19.59 28.69 -44.37
N THR A 435 19.60 29.57 -43.37
CA THR A 435 19.61 31.03 -43.58
C THR A 435 20.88 31.48 -44.31
N ASN A 436 22.04 30.93 -43.97
CA ASN A 436 23.30 31.21 -44.67
C ASN A 436 23.24 30.75 -46.13
N LEU A 437 22.76 29.53 -46.40
CA LEU A 437 22.58 29.05 -47.77
C LEU A 437 21.62 29.94 -48.58
N TYR A 438 20.51 30.35 -47.96
CA TYR A 438 19.53 31.23 -48.61
C TYR A 438 20.11 32.61 -48.93
N THR A 439 20.89 33.19 -48.02
CA THR A 439 21.55 34.48 -48.23
C THR A 439 22.62 34.39 -49.31
N THR A 440 23.44 33.35 -49.33
CA THR A 440 24.41 33.10 -50.42
C THR A 440 23.72 32.96 -51.77
N LEU A 441 22.64 32.18 -51.86
CA LEU A 441 21.86 32.03 -53.08
C LEU A 441 21.31 33.37 -53.58
N LEU A 442 20.85 34.23 -52.66
CA LEU A 442 20.34 35.56 -53.02
C LEU A 442 21.46 36.44 -53.63
N VAL A 443 22.65 36.40 -53.05
CA VAL A 443 23.84 37.11 -53.55
C VAL A 443 24.25 36.59 -54.92
N GLU A 444 24.30 35.27 -55.12
CA GLU A 444 24.64 34.67 -56.41
C GLU A 444 23.62 35.03 -57.50
N LYS A 445 22.32 35.00 -57.18
CA LYS A 445 21.28 35.46 -58.11
C LYS A 445 21.45 36.93 -58.49
N GLN A 446 21.86 37.77 -57.55
CA GLN A 446 22.14 39.17 -57.82
C GLN A 446 23.39 39.35 -58.71
N GLN A 447 24.47 38.62 -58.43
CA GLN A 447 25.68 38.61 -59.26
C GLN A 447 25.41 38.11 -60.69
N MET A 448 24.59 37.06 -60.83
CA MET A 448 24.15 36.56 -62.14
C MET A 448 23.37 37.63 -62.92
N ALA A 449 22.44 38.34 -62.26
CA ALA A 449 21.70 39.44 -62.88
C ALA A 449 22.63 40.58 -63.33
N GLU A 450 23.63 40.94 -62.52
CA GLU A 450 24.65 41.93 -62.90
C GLU A 450 25.51 41.47 -64.08
N ALA A 451 25.92 40.20 -64.10
CA ALA A 451 26.70 39.62 -65.19
C ALA A 451 25.88 39.62 -66.50
N LEU A 452 24.60 39.26 -66.45
CA LEU A 452 23.70 39.34 -67.61
C LEU A 452 23.53 40.77 -68.14
N LEU A 453 23.46 41.77 -67.25
CA LEU A 453 23.43 43.17 -67.66
C LEU A 453 24.73 43.60 -68.34
N ARG A 454 25.89 43.20 -67.82
CA ARG A 454 27.20 43.48 -68.44
C ARG A 454 27.34 42.79 -69.79
N LEU A 455 26.90 41.54 -69.90
CA LEU A 455 26.91 40.80 -71.16
C LEU A 455 26.04 41.49 -72.21
N LYS A 456 24.80 41.86 -71.83
CA LYS A 456 23.89 42.59 -72.73
C LYS A 456 24.50 43.91 -73.21
N ALA A 457 25.12 44.69 -72.33
CA ALA A 457 25.80 45.92 -72.70
C ALA A 457 26.98 45.66 -73.68
N ALA A 458 27.75 44.59 -73.47
CA ALA A 458 28.82 44.21 -74.39
C ALA A 458 28.30 43.75 -75.77
N THR A 459 27.18 43.01 -75.80
CA THR A 459 26.52 42.60 -77.05
C THR A 459 25.95 43.81 -77.81
N ASP A 460 25.33 44.76 -77.10
CA ASP A 460 24.84 46.01 -77.68
C ASP A 460 26.00 46.86 -78.25
N GLU A 461 27.16 46.90 -77.59
CA GLU A 461 28.37 47.55 -78.10
C GLU A 461 28.94 46.84 -79.34
N GLN A 462 28.97 45.50 -79.34
CA GLN A 462 29.42 44.70 -80.49
C GLN A 462 28.54 44.94 -81.72
N THR A 463 27.22 44.87 -81.56
CA THR A 463 26.27 45.12 -82.67
C THR A 463 26.40 46.56 -83.21
N ALA A 464 26.68 47.54 -82.35
CA ALA A 464 26.99 48.90 -82.78
C ALA A 464 28.29 48.96 -83.60
N GLN A 465 29.35 48.25 -83.20
CA GLN A 465 30.60 48.18 -83.97
C GLN A 465 30.42 47.47 -85.31
N GLU A 466 29.65 46.37 -85.37
CA GLU A 466 29.32 45.66 -86.59
C GLU A 466 28.53 46.53 -87.57
N SER A 467 27.55 47.31 -87.08
CA SER A 467 26.81 48.27 -87.91
C SER A 467 27.74 49.35 -88.51
N ARG A 468 28.75 49.76 -87.75
CA ARG A 468 29.75 50.76 -88.16
C ARG A 468 30.73 50.20 -89.20
N LEU A 469 31.11 48.94 -89.06
CA LEU A 469 31.89 48.19 -90.06
C LEU A 469 31.09 47.97 -91.36
N GLY A 470 29.79 47.67 -91.25
CA GLY A 470 28.87 47.57 -92.39
C GLY A 470 28.84 48.88 -93.20
N ALA A 471 28.64 50.00 -92.52
CA ALA A 471 28.66 51.33 -93.15
C ALA A 471 30.02 51.67 -93.81
N LEU A 472 31.14 51.23 -93.20
CA LEU A 472 32.47 51.39 -93.78
C LEU A 472 32.68 50.52 -95.03
N ARG A 473 32.17 49.29 -95.05
CA ARG A 473 32.24 48.41 -96.23
C ARG A 473 31.42 48.96 -97.40
N GLU A 474 30.23 49.49 -97.15
CA GLU A 474 29.45 50.21 -98.18
C GLU A 474 30.18 51.45 -98.70
N ALA A 475 30.78 52.25 -97.82
CA ALA A 475 31.57 53.39 -98.24
C ALA A 475 32.78 52.99 -99.12
N CYS A 476 33.46 51.88 -98.78
CA CYS A 476 34.54 51.33 -99.58
C CYS A 476 34.06 50.78 -100.94
N SER A 477 32.91 50.08 -100.98
CA SER A 477 32.38 49.54 -102.25
C SER A 477 31.95 50.65 -103.21
N VAL A 478 31.43 51.77 -102.70
CA VAL A 478 31.13 52.97 -103.49
C VAL A 478 32.41 53.59 -104.08
N VAL A 479 33.49 53.66 -103.28
CA VAL A 479 34.78 54.19 -103.76
C VAL A 479 35.42 53.26 -104.80
N GLU A 480 35.38 51.93 -104.61
CA GLU A 480 35.82 50.96 -105.62
C GLU A 480 34.98 51.05 -106.90
N GLY A 481 33.66 51.20 -106.78
CA GLY A 481 32.76 51.39 -107.91
C GLY A 481 33.13 52.61 -108.76
N ASN A 482 33.44 53.74 -108.11
CA ASN A 482 33.89 54.95 -108.79
C ASN A 482 35.25 54.75 -109.49
N LEU A 483 36.20 54.06 -108.84
CA LEU A 483 37.52 53.77 -109.41
C LEU A 483 37.45 52.83 -110.62
N ARG A 484 36.57 51.83 -110.62
CA ARG A 484 36.34 50.95 -111.77
C ARG A 484 35.74 51.72 -112.95
N GLN A 485 34.81 52.64 -112.67
CA GLN A 485 34.22 53.49 -113.69
C GLN A 485 35.24 54.45 -114.34
N ASP A 486 36.16 55.01 -113.56
CA ASP A 486 37.25 55.87 -114.06
C ASP A 486 38.25 55.08 -114.94
N CYS A 487 38.52 53.81 -114.61
CA CYS A 487 39.37 52.92 -115.43
C CYS A 487 38.71 52.52 -116.76
N ASP A 488 37.41 52.21 -116.74
CA ASP A 488 36.64 51.86 -117.95
C ASP A 488 36.52 53.05 -118.95
N GLU A 489 36.60 54.29 -118.47
CA GLU A 489 36.61 55.50 -119.32
C GLU A 489 37.98 55.75 -119.98
N MET A 490 39.10 55.34 -119.36
CA MET A 490 40.42 55.44 -119.98
C MET A 490 40.61 54.45 -121.13
N ASP A 491 40.07 53.24 -121.03
CA ASP A 491 40.21 52.20 -122.08
C ASP A 491 39.39 52.51 -123.35
N ARG A 492 38.29 53.26 -123.23
CA ARG A 492 37.47 53.67 -124.41
C ARG A 492 38.14 54.71 -125.31
N CYS A 493 39.12 55.47 -124.81
CA CYS A 493 39.83 56.48 -125.61
C CYS A 493 41.01 55.92 -126.43
N ALA A 494 41.49 54.70 -126.13
CA ALA A 494 42.66 54.11 -126.80
C ALA A 494 42.34 53.25 -128.03
N LEU A 495 41.07 52.88 -128.27
CA LEU A 495 40.70 51.83 -129.25
C LEU A 495 39.77 52.28 -130.39
N SER A 496 39.75 53.58 -130.76
CA SER A 496 38.93 54.11 -131.86
C SER A 496 39.64 54.27 -133.22
N SER A 497 40.75 53.54 -133.46
CA SER A 497 41.41 53.47 -134.77
C SER A 497 41.66 52.02 -135.19
N ALA A 498 40.85 51.58 -136.17
CA ALA A 498 40.88 50.29 -136.88
C ALA A 498 40.45 49.05 -136.05
N SER A 499 39.49 48.22 -136.44
CA SER A 499 38.72 48.11 -137.67
C SER A 499 37.51 47.18 -137.45
N LYS A 500 36.31 47.72 -137.66
CA LYS A 500 35.25 47.18 -138.53
C LYS A 500 35.55 45.84 -139.24
N ALA A 501 34.80 44.78 -138.89
CA ALA A 501 34.08 43.84 -139.79
C ALA A 501 33.34 42.80 -138.93
N SER A 502 32.06 43.04 -138.58
CA SER A 502 30.86 42.41 -139.15
C SER A 502 30.83 40.87 -139.04
N GLN A 503 30.10 40.22 -138.12
CA GLN A 503 28.63 40.14 -137.93
C GLN A 503 27.94 39.05 -138.79
N ARG A 504 27.42 38.01 -138.12
CA ARG A 504 26.32 37.10 -138.53
C ARG A 504 25.75 36.47 -137.25
N MET A 505 24.58 36.90 -136.74
CA MET A 505 23.21 36.36 -136.99
C MET A 505 23.02 34.96 -136.37
N LEU A 506 21.98 34.58 -135.61
CA LEU A 506 20.58 34.99 -135.36
C LEU A 506 20.13 34.28 -134.03
N SER A 507 19.44 34.97 -133.10
CA SER A 507 18.00 34.83 -132.75
C SER A 507 17.58 33.74 -131.74
N GLU A 508 17.06 34.22 -130.58
CA GLU A 508 15.93 33.79 -129.70
C GLU A 508 15.16 32.47 -130.00
N PRO A 509 14.59 31.73 -129.00
CA PRO A 509 13.55 32.28 -128.09
C PRO A 509 13.36 31.68 -126.66
N ALA A 510 12.69 32.48 -125.82
CA ALA A 510 11.60 32.18 -124.87
C ALA A 510 11.66 31.06 -123.79
N ALA A 511 11.08 31.44 -122.64
CA ALA A 511 10.24 30.66 -121.70
C ALA A 511 10.85 30.25 -120.34
N LEU A 512 10.33 30.94 -119.31
CA LEU A 512 10.04 30.54 -117.92
C LEU A 512 10.41 29.09 -117.53
N GLY A 513 11.32 28.98 -116.56
CA GLY A 513 11.55 27.80 -115.74
C GLY A 513 12.19 28.24 -114.43
N ALA A 514 11.53 27.94 -113.31
CA ALA A 514 12.03 28.13 -111.97
C ALA A 514 13.31 27.30 -111.74
N GLY A 515 14.22 27.83 -110.93
CA GLY A 515 15.44 27.15 -110.51
C GLY A 515 16.58 28.15 -110.38
N ASN A 516 16.75 28.70 -109.19
CA ASN A 516 18.02 29.30 -108.78
C ASN A 516 18.56 28.36 -107.70
N ASP A 517 19.20 27.29 -108.17
CA ASP A 517 20.19 26.56 -107.40
C ASP A 517 21.46 27.42 -107.31
N ASN A 518 22.15 27.28 -106.18
CA ASN A 518 23.59 27.45 -105.98
C ASN A 518 24.12 28.90 -105.85
N ASP A 519 24.94 29.26 -104.87
CA ASP A 519 25.75 28.51 -103.89
C ASP A 519 25.89 29.40 -102.64
N ASP A 520 25.91 28.77 -101.46
CA ASP A 520 27.08 28.76 -100.58
C ASP A 520 26.66 28.34 -99.16
N ASP A 521 27.28 27.22 -98.77
CA ASP A 521 27.57 26.68 -97.43
C ASP A 521 26.48 25.86 -96.70
N ASP A 522 26.48 24.54 -96.98
CA ASP A 522 27.11 23.49 -96.13
C ASP A 522 26.96 23.68 -94.59
N ASP A 523 26.50 22.74 -93.76
CA ASP A 523 26.29 21.30 -93.85
C ASP A 523 25.28 20.86 -92.76
N ASP A 524 24.29 20.07 -93.16
CA ASP A 524 23.75 18.98 -92.33
C ASP A 524 24.72 17.80 -92.46
N ASP A 525 25.10 17.18 -91.34
CA ASP A 525 25.51 15.77 -91.27
C ASP A 525 25.43 15.37 -89.79
N ASP A 526 24.40 14.66 -89.33
CA ASP A 526 24.15 13.23 -89.49
C ASP A 526 25.29 12.31 -89.05
N ASP A 527 24.89 11.36 -88.22
CA ASP A 527 25.64 10.28 -87.62
C ASP A 527 26.49 9.51 -88.67
N ALA A 528 27.80 9.58 -88.52
CA ALA A 528 28.73 8.63 -89.14
C ALA A 528 29.33 7.75 -88.05
N GLU A 529 29.00 6.45 -88.11
CA GLU A 529 29.64 5.41 -87.32
C GLU A 529 31.17 5.49 -87.43
N GLU A 530 31.84 5.74 -86.31
CA GLU A 530 33.29 5.62 -86.23
C GLU A 530 33.72 4.14 -86.23
N ASP A 531 34.54 3.84 -87.22
CA ASP A 531 35.31 2.61 -87.43
C ASP A 531 36.04 2.14 -86.14
N PRO A 532 35.78 0.92 -85.63
CA PRO A 532 36.32 0.43 -84.36
C PRO A 532 37.83 0.09 -84.40
N THR A 533 38.57 0.57 -85.40
CA THR A 533 40.01 0.33 -85.56
C THR A 533 40.91 1.58 -85.41
N LEU A 534 40.32 2.77 -85.21
CA LEU A 534 41.06 4.04 -84.98
C LEU A 534 41.32 4.40 -83.50
N ALA A 535 40.51 3.89 -82.56
CA ALA A 535 40.69 4.18 -81.13
C ALA A 535 42.00 3.64 -80.49
N PRO A 536 42.49 2.42 -80.78
CA PRO A 536 43.73 1.92 -80.17
C PRO A 536 44.98 2.59 -80.75
N SER A 537 44.97 3.01 -82.02
CA SER A 537 46.12 3.69 -82.65
C SER A 537 46.28 5.14 -82.19
N ILE A 538 45.17 5.83 -81.89
CA ILE A 538 45.19 7.15 -81.26
C ILE A 538 45.66 7.04 -79.79
N ASN A 539 45.21 6.03 -79.05
CA ASN A 539 45.69 5.78 -77.68
C ASN A 539 47.19 5.43 -77.62
N ASP A 540 47.69 4.58 -78.54
CA ASP A 540 49.12 4.27 -78.64
C ASP A 540 49.97 5.53 -78.95
N LEU A 541 49.47 6.44 -79.79
CA LEU A 541 50.15 7.70 -80.10
C LEU A 541 50.16 8.66 -78.90
N LEU A 542 49.05 8.75 -78.15
CA LEU A 542 48.94 9.56 -76.94
C LEU A 542 49.84 9.03 -75.80
N GLU A 543 49.93 7.70 -75.64
CA GLU A 543 50.79 7.06 -74.66
C GLU A 543 52.29 7.26 -74.99
N GLN A 544 52.66 7.18 -76.28
CA GLN A 544 54.02 7.50 -76.75
C GLN A 544 54.39 8.97 -76.53
N LEU A 545 53.46 9.91 -76.72
CA LEU A 545 53.69 11.34 -76.45
C LEU A 545 53.82 11.65 -74.95
N LEU A 546 53.09 10.96 -74.07
CA LEU A 546 53.22 11.06 -72.61
C LEU A 546 54.58 10.51 -72.12
N GLN A 547 55.08 9.44 -72.72
CA GLN A 547 56.41 8.86 -72.41
C GLN A 547 57.58 9.78 -72.78
N CYS A 548 57.43 10.65 -73.78
CA CYS A 548 58.45 11.67 -74.10
C CYS A 548 58.62 12.72 -72.98
N GLN A 549 57.56 13.03 -72.23
CA GLN A 549 57.65 14.05 -71.17
C GLN A 549 58.26 13.50 -69.86
N THR A 550 57.99 12.25 -69.51
CA THR A 550 58.56 11.59 -68.32
C THR A 550 60.08 11.41 -68.42
N GLN A 551 60.62 11.17 -69.62
CA GLN A 551 62.07 11.07 -69.84
C GLN A 551 62.81 12.41 -69.67
N ARG A 552 62.17 13.56 -69.96
CA ARG A 552 62.78 14.89 -69.72
C ARG A 552 62.79 15.31 -68.26
N LYS A 553 61.82 14.85 -67.46
CA LYS A 553 61.73 15.15 -66.01
C LYS A 553 62.67 14.29 -65.15
N GLY A 554 63.28 13.23 -65.70
CA GLY A 554 64.25 12.36 -65.02
C GLY A 554 65.72 12.78 -65.12
N GLY A 555 66.06 13.75 -65.98
CA GLY A 555 67.45 14.12 -66.30
C GLY A 555 68.17 15.05 -65.31
N ASN A 556 67.85 15.01 -64.00
CA ASN A 556 68.51 15.89 -63.02
C ASN A 556 68.87 15.23 -61.67
N THR A 557 69.07 13.91 -61.64
CA THR A 557 69.70 13.20 -60.52
C THR A 557 70.53 12.04 -61.08
N GLY A 558 71.84 12.07 -60.84
CA GLY A 558 72.81 11.15 -61.44
C GLY A 558 72.87 9.75 -60.82
N GLU A 559 73.70 8.94 -61.50
CA GLU A 559 74.25 7.62 -61.15
C GLU A 559 73.46 6.37 -61.57
N GLY A 560 74.05 5.57 -62.48
CA GLY A 560 73.94 4.10 -62.45
C GLY A 560 73.33 3.36 -63.65
N ASP A 561 74.09 3.24 -64.74
CA ASP A 561 74.29 2.04 -65.59
C ASP A 561 73.10 1.09 -65.92
N ALA A 562 72.56 1.23 -67.14
CA ALA A 562 72.38 0.18 -68.17
C ALA A 562 71.48 0.70 -69.29
N GLY A 563 72.00 0.73 -70.52
CA GLY A 563 71.59 1.66 -71.58
C GLY A 563 70.26 1.42 -72.29
N ILE A 564 69.60 2.54 -72.61
CA ILE A 564 68.76 2.79 -73.79
C ILE A 564 69.02 4.27 -74.17
N PRO A 565 69.29 4.63 -75.44
CA PRO A 565 69.67 6.00 -75.79
C PRO A 565 68.52 6.99 -75.53
N GLU A 566 68.87 8.12 -74.91
CA GLU A 566 68.03 9.24 -74.43
C GLU A 566 67.21 9.98 -75.52
N ASN A 567 66.96 9.36 -76.67
CA ASN A 567 66.22 9.98 -77.79
C ASN A 567 65.57 8.97 -78.76
N ALA A 568 65.39 7.70 -78.38
CA ALA A 568 64.82 6.69 -79.28
C ALA A 568 63.32 6.90 -79.57
N VAL A 569 62.55 7.32 -78.56
CA VAL A 569 61.08 7.49 -78.68
C VAL A 569 60.75 8.76 -79.48
N LEU A 570 61.46 9.87 -79.23
CA LEU A 570 61.30 11.11 -79.98
C LEU A 570 61.69 10.96 -81.46
N ALA A 571 62.77 10.23 -81.74
CA ALA A 571 63.21 9.94 -83.11
C ALA A 571 62.22 9.03 -83.87
N ALA A 572 61.60 8.06 -83.19
CA ALA A 572 60.56 7.21 -83.77
C ALA A 572 59.27 8.00 -84.07
N LEU A 573 58.87 8.92 -83.20
CA LEU A 573 57.71 9.80 -83.37
C LEU A 573 57.89 10.82 -84.50
N VAL A 574 59.07 11.44 -84.63
CA VAL A 574 59.38 12.33 -85.76
C VAL A 574 59.34 11.55 -87.07
N ALA A 575 59.85 10.31 -87.09
CA ALA A 575 59.84 9.47 -88.28
C ALA A 575 58.44 8.92 -88.65
N SER A 576 57.56 8.68 -87.67
CA SER A 576 56.21 8.14 -87.91
C SER A 576 55.17 9.22 -88.23
N THR A 577 55.32 10.42 -87.67
CA THR A 577 54.34 11.52 -87.82
C THR A 577 54.78 12.62 -88.80
N GLY A 578 56.09 12.74 -89.09
CA GLY A 578 56.64 13.79 -89.95
C GLY A 578 56.59 15.20 -89.36
N LEU A 579 56.23 15.34 -88.08
CA LEU A 579 56.11 16.63 -87.38
C LEU A 579 57.46 17.09 -86.79
N ASP A 580 57.63 18.40 -86.68
CA ASP A 580 58.82 19.01 -86.07
C ASP A 580 58.91 18.67 -84.57
N ALA A 581 60.12 18.47 -84.08
CA ALA A 581 60.38 18.05 -82.71
C ALA A 581 59.82 19.05 -81.70
N ASP A 582 59.88 20.36 -81.98
CA ASP A 582 59.35 21.41 -81.10
C ASP A 582 57.81 21.41 -81.04
N LEU A 583 57.12 21.04 -82.13
CA LEU A 583 55.67 20.89 -82.15
C LEU A 583 55.23 19.65 -81.36
N LEU A 584 55.96 18.53 -81.50
CA LEU A 584 55.74 17.32 -80.70
C LEU A 584 55.97 17.58 -79.21
N TRP A 585 56.96 18.39 -78.83
CA TRP A 585 57.18 18.80 -77.44
C TRP A 585 56.06 19.66 -76.88
N ARG A 586 55.50 20.59 -77.67
CA ARG A 586 54.34 21.39 -77.24
C ARG A 586 53.08 20.54 -77.13
N ALA A 587 52.85 19.62 -78.06
CA ALA A 587 51.74 18.69 -78.00
C ALA A 587 51.83 17.78 -76.76
N ALA A 588 53.00 17.22 -76.46
CA ALA A 588 53.25 16.46 -75.23
C ALA A 588 53.09 17.32 -73.96
N GLY A 589 53.50 18.59 -74.01
CA GLY A 589 53.31 19.57 -72.95
C GLY A 589 51.84 19.85 -72.62
N SER A 590 51.03 20.11 -73.65
CA SER A 590 49.59 20.35 -73.52
C SER A 590 48.84 19.08 -73.09
N LEU A 591 49.20 17.91 -73.67
CA LEU A 591 48.58 16.63 -73.31
C LEU A 591 48.82 16.27 -71.84
N ALA A 592 50.02 16.48 -71.32
CA ALA A 592 50.31 16.28 -69.90
C ALA A 592 49.74 17.39 -68.98
N GLY A 593 49.38 18.55 -69.54
CA GLY A 593 48.55 19.56 -68.87
C GLY A 593 47.14 19.04 -68.67
N LEU A 594 46.51 18.61 -69.77
CA LEU A 594 45.20 17.98 -69.80
C LEU A 594 45.14 16.73 -68.92
N GLN A 595 46.14 15.85 -68.97
CA GLN A 595 46.18 14.65 -68.13
C GLN A 595 46.19 15.01 -66.63
N ARG A 596 46.94 16.05 -66.22
CA ARG A 596 46.96 16.49 -64.82
C ARG A 596 45.64 17.11 -64.39
N GLU A 597 44.97 17.84 -65.27
CA GLU A 597 43.63 18.39 -65.00
C GLU A 597 42.61 17.26 -64.88
N VAL A 598 42.64 16.29 -65.80
CA VAL A 598 41.79 15.09 -65.75
C VAL A 598 42.06 14.28 -64.49
N ASP A 599 43.32 14.02 -64.14
CA ASP A 599 43.68 13.30 -62.91
C ASP A 599 43.24 14.08 -61.66
N HIS A 600 43.30 15.42 -61.68
CA HIS A 600 42.81 16.26 -60.59
C HIS A 600 41.29 16.17 -60.43
N GLU A 601 40.55 16.23 -61.53
CA GLU A 601 39.10 16.10 -61.55
C GLU A 601 38.64 14.68 -61.17
N VAL A 602 39.34 13.63 -61.64
CA VAL A 602 39.07 12.25 -61.24
C VAL A 602 39.33 12.08 -59.74
N ALA A 603 40.40 12.67 -59.19
CA ALA A 603 40.68 12.65 -57.76
C ALA A 603 39.67 13.49 -56.93
N ALA A 604 39.12 14.56 -57.50
CA ALA A 604 38.03 15.33 -56.88
C ALA A 604 36.73 14.53 -56.86
N HIS A 605 36.38 13.88 -57.98
CA HIS A 605 35.21 13.02 -58.09
C HIS A 605 35.30 11.80 -57.17
N LEU A 606 36.46 11.14 -57.06
CA LEU A 606 36.67 10.03 -56.13
C LEU A 606 36.54 10.45 -54.66
N ARG A 607 37.01 11.65 -54.29
CA ARG A 607 36.82 12.21 -52.95
C ARG A 607 35.36 12.51 -52.66
N TRP A 608 34.68 13.18 -53.58
CA TRP A 608 33.24 13.43 -53.47
C TRP A 608 32.45 12.13 -53.28
N ARG A 609 32.81 11.07 -54.03
CA ARG A 609 32.19 9.75 -53.89
C ARG A 609 32.44 9.11 -52.53
N GLN A 610 33.66 9.20 -52.00
CA GLN A 610 33.97 8.69 -50.66
C GLN A 610 33.22 9.45 -49.56
N GLU A 611 33.17 10.78 -49.64
CA GLU A 611 32.43 11.62 -48.69
C GLU A 611 30.92 11.30 -48.72
N THR A 612 30.35 11.09 -49.92
CA THR A 612 28.94 10.69 -50.05
C THR A 612 28.67 9.27 -49.56
N ASP A 613 29.57 8.32 -49.79
CA ASP A 613 29.46 6.96 -49.25
C ASP A 613 29.59 6.97 -47.70
N GLU A 614 30.44 7.83 -47.12
CA GLU A 614 30.55 8.03 -45.67
C GLU A 614 29.30 8.68 -45.06
N GLU A 615 28.73 9.70 -45.72
CA GLU A 615 27.46 10.32 -45.30
C GLU A 615 26.29 9.33 -45.37
N LEU A 616 26.22 8.50 -46.42
CA LEU A 616 25.21 7.44 -46.54
C LEU A 616 25.38 6.37 -45.47
N LEU A 617 26.60 5.97 -45.13
CA LEU A 617 26.86 5.04 -44.04
C LEU A 617 26.47 5.63 -42.68
N ALA A 618 26.74 6.91 -42.44
CA ALA A 618 26.32 7.61 -41.22
C ALA A 618 24.79 7.69 -41.11
N LEU A 619 24.08 7.97 -42.21
CA LEU A 619 22.62 7.99 -42.26
C LEU A 619 21.97 6.61 -42.06
N THR A 620 22.67 5.52 -42.37
CA THR A 620 22.19 4.15 -42.09
C THR A 620 22.50 3.64 -40.69
N ALA A 621 23.32 4.36 -39.91
CA ALA A 621 23.69 4.00 -38.54
C ALA A 621 22.87 4.74 -37.47
N GLU A 622 22.09 5.76 -37.85
CA GLU A 622 20.96 6.34 -37.10
C GLU A 622 19.66 5.56 -37.35
#